data_AF-A0A661W7G1-F1
#
_entry.id   AF-A0A661W7G1-F1
#
_cell.length_a   1.000
_cell.length_b   1.000
_cell.length_c   1.000
_cell.angle_alpha   90.00
_cell.angle_beta   90.00
_cell.angle_gamma   90.00
#
_symmetry.space_group_name_H-M   'P 1'
#
loop_
_entity.id
_entity.type
_entity.pdbx_description
1 polymer ?
#
loop_
_entity_poly.entity_id
_entity_poly.type
_entity_poly.pdbx_seq_one_letter_code
_entity_poly.pdbx_strand_id
1 'polypeptide(L)'
;MYTQPPVATSPIRADKRRLGIALYALVILTVVAGFAALGWMDTLPQRVDDQQTIVIGPTRLAPDSDGAVRVVVQNFGTGQPIAGAQVKVRLKPAAGGRATTLFEGESDESGSLPVRFHIPADAPAEATLVVETRSDVGHDRVEQPVTIERDYRLLLTTDKPLYQPGQTIHIRALALSTFDLTPARGATVNFLVEDPKGNKVYRESTTASDFGVAAADFTLADLVNQGDYKISVSIGDTRSEKTVEVRPYVLPKFGVEVSTDRSFYLPGQRVEGVVQADYFFGKPVAEGEAHIVGSVWDVERTVVVDLRGQTDEKGTYEFGFDLPEYFAGSGLESGQAQFALEVTVVDQTDHAEQTGLVLPVAAQPLVIEAVAESGVLKPGVENIIYILTSYPDGRPAPTSLQVRVDGGEPTELSGGEFGLAEFAFVPQTGHAHVLDIVARDESGLSARRQITFEAEYGEDSV
;
A
#
# COMPACT_ATOMS: atom_id res chain seq x y z
N MET A 1 66.00 -82.76 -38.79
CA MET A 1 65.89 -83.28 -37.41
C MET A 1 66.73 -82.38 -36.52
N TYR A 2 66.11 -81.48 -35.75
CA TYR A 2 66.58 -81.04 -34.42
C TYR A 2 65.54 -80.11 -33.80
N THR A 3 64.90 -80.61 -32.74
CA THR A 3 64.02 -79.91 -31.80
C THR A 3 64.84 -79.03 -30.86
N GLN A 4 64.34 -77.84 -30.51
CA GLN A 4 64.77 -77.08 -29.33
C GLN A 4 63.57 -76.53 -28.55
N PRO A 5 63.71 -76.32 -27.23
CA PRO A 5 62.73 -76.69 -26.20
C PRO A 5 62.01 -75.45 -25.59
N PRO A 6 61.08 -75.59 -24.61
CA PRO A 6 60.16 -74.52 -24.24
C PRO A 6 60.80 -73.49 -23.30
N VAL A 7 60.34 -72.25 -23.41
CA VAL A 7 60.73 -71.12 -22.55
C VAL A 7 60.16 -71.36 -21.14
N ALA A 8 61.06 -71.46 -20.16
CA ALA A 8 60.73 -71.57 -18.75
C ALA A 8 60.33 -70.21 -18.16
N THR A 9 59.18 -70.14 -17.50
CA THR A 9 58.77 -69.03 -16.65
C THR A 9 59.63 -68.97 -15.39
N SER A 10 60.39 -67.90 -15.21
CA SER A 10 61.17 -67.64 -13.99
C SER A 10 60.26 -67.17 -12.84
N PRO A 11 60.43 -67.67 -11.61
CA PRO A 11 59.69 -67.15 -10.45
C PRO A 11 60.27 -65.81 -10.02
N ILE A 12 59.40 -64.81 -9.81
CA ILE A 12 59.78 -63.52 -9.23
C ILE A 12 60.18 -63.75 -7.77
N ARG A 13 61.48 -63.80 -7.50
CA ARG A 13 62.02 -63.82 -6.13
C ARG A 13 61.93 -62.40 -5.58
N ALA A 14 60.85 -62.11 -4.84
CA ALA A 14 60.68 -60.83 -4.16
C ALA A 14 61.85 -60.61 -3.18
N ASP A 15 62.68 -59.63 -3.49
CA ASP A 15 63.83 -59.24 -2.69
C ASP A 15 63.32 -58.61 -1.37
N LYS A 16 63.27 -59.40 -0.30
CA LYS A 16 62.71 -59.03 1.01
C LYS A 16 63.30 -57.72 1.56
N ARG A 17 64.52 -57.36 1.14
CA ARG A 17 65.22 -56.13 1.52
C ARG A 17 64.64 -54.90 0.83
N ARG A 18 64.26 -55.00 -0.45
CA ARG A 18 63.57 -53.93 -1.20
C ARG A 18 62.14 -53.73 -0.72
N LEU A 19 61.46 -54.83 -0.35
CA LEU A 19 60.12 -54.76 0.25
C LEU A 19 60.14 -54.03 1.60
N GLY A 20 61.15 -54.30 2.45
CA GLY A 20 61.31 -53.63 3.74
C GLY A 20 61.58 -52.13 3.61
N ILE A 21 62.41 -51.71 2.65
CA ILE A 21 62.69 -50.29 2.38
C ILE A 21 61.44 -49.58 1.84
N ALA A 22 60.70 -50.21 0.94
CA ALA A 22 59.45 -49.65 0.41
C ALA A 22 58.38 -49.51 1.51
N LEU A 23 58.29 -50.48 2.43
CA LEU A 23 57.36 -50.41 3.56
C LEU A 23 57.75 -49.30 4.55
N TYR A 24 59.05 -49.13 4.80
CA TYR A 24 59.55 -48.05 5.66
C TYR A 24 59.31 -46.66 5.05
N ALA A 25 59.53 -46.52 3.74
CA ALA A 25 59.21 -45.30 3.01
C ALA A 25 57.70 -45.01 3.01
N LEU A 26 56.84 -46.03 2.87
CA LEU A 26 55.40 -45.87 2.95
C LEU A 26 54.96 -45.40 4.35
N VAL A 27 55.51 -45.97 5.42
CA VAL A 27 55.22 -45.56 6.81
C VAL A 27 55.69 -44.12 7.06
N ILE A 28 56.87 -43.74 6.58
CA ILE A 28 57.32 -42.35 6.69
C ILE A 28 56.38 -41.42 5.91
N LEU A 29 55.95 -41.81 4.71
CA LEU A 29 55.08 -40.99 3.87
C LEU A 29 53.67 -40.86 4.45
N THR A 30 53.12 -41.90 5.07
CA THR A 30 51.84 -41.82 5.78
C THR A 30 51.93 -41.00 7.06
N VAL A 31 53.04 -41.08 7.79
CA VAL A 31 53.28 -40.23 8.97
C VAL A 31 53.44 -38.76 8.55
N VAL A 32 54.21 -38.47 7.50
CA VAL A 32 54.37 -37.11 6.97
C VAL A 32 53.03 -36.58 6.43
N ALA A 33 52.27 -37.40 5.70
CA ALA A 33 50.93 -37.03 5.24
C ALA A 33 49.96 -36.82 6.41
N GLY A 34 50.06 -37.62 7.48
CA GLY A 34 49.28 -37.46 8.71
C GLY A 34 49.62 -36.17 9.45
N PHE A 35 50.91 -35.83 9.58
CA PHE A 35 51.34 -34.54 10.14
C PHE A 35 50.94 -33.35 9.27
N ALA A 36 51.00 -33.50 7.93
CA ALA A 36 50.53 -32.48 7.01
C ALA A 36 49.01 -32.30 7.09
N ALA A 37 48.24 -33.39 7.23
CA ALA A 37 46.79 -33.36 7.41
C ALA A 37 46.40 -32.76 8.76
N LEU A 38 47.12 -33.09 9.85
CA LEU A 38 46.92 -32.50 11.16
C LEU A 38 47.25 -31.00 11.15
N GLY A 39 48.36 -30.59 10.53
CA GLY A 39 48.67 -29.17 10.35
C GLY A 39 47.64 -28.46 9.46
N TRP A 40 47.13 -29.13 8.43
CA TRP A 40 46.06 -28.60 7.58
C TRP A 40 44.78 -28.39 8.39
N MET A 41 44.42 -29.35 9.25
CA MET A 41 43.24 -29.32 10.11
C MET A 41 43.34 -28.29 11.25
N ASP A 42 44.53 -28.12 11.83
CA ASP A 42 44.82 -27.11 12.87
C ASP A 42 44.80 -25.68 12.30
N THR A 43 45.11 -25.52 11.00
CA THR A 43 44.97 -24.23 10.30
C THR A 43 43.59 -23.97 9.70
N LEU A 44 42.62 -24.89 9.83
CA LEU A 44 41.25 -24.69 9.31
C LEU A 44 40.54 -23.47 9.94
N PRO A 45 40.63 -23.20 11.25
CA PRO A 45 40.03 -22.00 11.85
C PRO A 45 40.60 -20.69 11.32
N GLN A 46 41.83 -20.70 10.77
CA GLN A 46 42.44 -19.54 10.11
C GLN A 46 42.07 -19.42 8.62
N ARG A 47 41.25 -20.33 8.09
CA ARG A 47 40.87 -20.39 6.67
C ARG A 47 39.37 -20.34 6.42
N VAL A 48 38.56 -20.40 7.46
CA VAL A 48 37.14 -20.07 7.36
C VAL A 48 37.07 -18.56 7.51
N ASP A 49 36.60 -17.88 6.46
CA ASP A 49 36.34 -16.46 6.55
C ASP A 49 35.23 -16.26 7.59
N ASP A 50 35.57 -15.69 8.74
CA ASP A 50 34.60 -15.37 9.79
C ASP A 50 33.79 -14.10 9.47
N GLN A 51 33.88 -13.62 8.23
CA GLN A 51 33.20 -12.43 7.73
C GLN A 51 31.91 -12.82 7.00
N GLN A 52 30.84 -12.09 7.28
CA GLN A 52 29.57 -12.15 6.58
C GLN A 52 29.20 -10.78 6.04
N THR A 53 28.72 -10.75 4.79
CA THR A 53 28.19 -9.57 4.14
C THR A 53 26.69 -9.69 3.96
N ILE A 54 25.96 -8.67 4.39
CA ILE A 54 24.52 -8.53 4.15
C ILE A 54 24.31 -7.34 3.25
N VAL A 55 23.60 -7.55 2.14
CA VAL A 55 23.24 -6.49 1.18
C VAL A 55 21.74 -6.25 1.27
N ILE A 56 21.36 -5.02 1.57
CA ILE A 56 19.97 -4.60 1.70
C ILE A 56 19.71 -3.53 0.65
N GLY A 57 18.82 -3.81 -0.29
CA GLY A 57 18.47 -2.86 -1.33
C GLY A 57 17.50 -3.43 -2.36
N PRO A 58 17.04 -2.59 -3.29
CA PRO A 58 16.09 -3.01 -4.31
C PRO A 58 16.72 -4.01 -5.29
N THR A 59 15.91 -4.94 -5.78
CA THR A 59 16.27 -5.87 -6.87
C THR A 59 15.85 -5.35 -8.25
N ARG A 60 15.12 -4.22 -8.30
CA ARG A 60 14.75 -3.52 -9.53
C ARG A 60 15.32 -2.11 -9.51
N LEU A 61 15.98 -1.73 -10.60
CA LEU A 61 16.67 -0.46 -10.77
C LEU A 61 16.26 0.15 -12.12
N ALA A 62 16.41 1.46 -12.26
CA ALA A 62 16.22 2.13 -13.55
C ALA A 62 17.57 2.40 -14.24
N PRO A 63 17.62 2.38 -15.58
CA PRO A 63 18.81 2.82 -16.32
C PRO A 63 19.00 4.33 -16.19
N ASP A 64 20.23 4.84 -16.21
CA ASP A 64 20.55 6.28 -16.10
C ASP A 64 20.00 6.93 -14.81
N SER A 65 19.96 6.18 -13.70
CA SER A 65 19.43 6.65 -12.42
C SER A 65 20.36 6.31 -11.26
N ASP A 66 20.23 7.06 -10.17
CA ASP A 66 20.95 6.75 -8.93
C ASP A 66 20.25 5.60 -8.17
N GLY A 67 21.03 4.58 -7.85
CA GLY A 67 20.65 3.47 -6.98
C GLY A 67 21.37 3.54 -5.65
N ALA A 68 20.81 2.87 -4.65
CA ALA A 68 21.45 2.73 -3.35
C ALA A 68 21.22 1.33 -2.78
N VAL A 69 22.27 0.80 -2.14
CA VAL A 69 22.19 -0.38 -1.30
C VAL A 69 22.90 -0.10 0.02
N ARG A 70 22.48 -0.77 1.09
CA ARG A 70 23.22 -0.80 2.33
C ARG A 70 23.98 -2.10 2.42
N VAL A 71 25.29 -1.99 2.61
CA VAL A 71 26.16 -3.14 2.88
C VAL A 71 26.45 -3.15 4.38
N VAL A 72 26.27 -4.31 5.01
CA VAL A 72 26.65 -4.55 6.40
C VAL A 72 27.67 -5.67 6.40
N VAL A 73 28.82 -5.43 7.04
CA VAL A 73 29.91 -6.38 7.19
C VAL A 73 30.06 -6.68 8.67
N GLN A 74 29.87 -7.95 9.02
CA GLN A 74 29.90 -8.40 10.40
C GLN A 74 30.57 -9.76 10.51
N ASN A 75 30.91 -10.15 11.74
CA ASN A 75 31.41 -11.48 12.00
C ASN A 75 30.26 -12.51 11.92
N PHE A 76 30.45 -13.60 11.17
CA PHE A 76 29.43 -14.62 10.92
C PHE A 76 28.93 -15.30 12.20
N GLY A 77 29.81 -15.58 13.16
CA GLY A 77 29.45 -16.30 14.38
C GLY A 77 28.92 -15.43 15.51
N THR A 78 29.40 -14.19 15.61
CA THR A 78 29.11 -13.29 16.74
C THR A 78 28.19 -12.13 16.39
N GLY A 79 27.96 -11.85 15.11
CA GLY A 79 27.22 -10.66 14.64
C GLY A 79 27.92 -9.33 14.93
N GLN A 80 29.16 -9.35 15.41
CA GLN A 80 29.88 -8.11 15.73
C GLN A 80 30.25 -7.34 14.44
N PRO A 81 30.08 -6.01 14.42
CA PRO A 81 30.38 -5.20 13.25
C PRO A 81 31.87 -5.20 12.92
N ILE A 82 32.22 -5.25 11.64
CA ILE A 82 33.60 -5.15 11.15
C ILE A 82 33.79 -3.79 10.49
N ALA A 83 34.50 -2.90 11.19
CA ALA A 83 34.84 -1.57 10.71
C ALA A 83 36.03 -1.59 9.73
N GLY A 84 36.08 -0.62 8.80
CA GLY A 84 37.18 -0.49 7.84
C GLY A 84 37.26 -1.62 6.81
N ALA A 85 36.20 -2.41 6.65
CA ALA A 85 36.14 -3.44 5.63
C ALA A 85 36.01 -2.78 4.26
N GLN A 86 36.90 -3.12 3.33
CA GLN A 86 36.85 -2.64 1.96
C GLN A 86 35.64 -3.22 1.26
N VAL A 87 34.80 -2.39 0.69
CA VAL A 87 33.60 -2.76 -0.05
C VAL A 87 33.74 -2.33 -1.50
N LYS A 88 33.55 -3.28 -2.43
CA LYS A 88 33.54 -3.04 -3.86
C LYS A 88 32.24 -3.55 -4.46
N VAL A 89 31.50 -2.65 -5.11
CA VAL A 89 30.22 -2.97 -5.75
C VAL A 89 30.39 -2.91 -7.26
N ARG A 90 30.00 -3.99 -7.94
CA ARG A 90 30.09 -4.13 -9.39
C ARG A 90 28.77 -4.58 -9.99
N LEU A 91 28.49 -4.11 -11.20
CA LEU A 91 27.37 -4.58 -12.01
C LEU A 91 27.89 -5.53 -13.09
N LYS A 92 27.42 -6.77 -13.09
CA LYS A 92 27.82 -7.80 -14.06
C LYS A 92 26.63 -8.19 -14.94
N PRO A 93 26.73 -8.13 -16.28
CA PRO A 93 25.66 -8.60 -17.17
C PRO A 93 25.34 -10.09 -16.96
N ALA A 94 24.05 -10.46 -16.92
CA ALA A 94 23.62 -11.85 -16.76
C ALA A 94 24.04 -12.74 -17.94
N ALA A 95 24.01 -12.20 -19.16
CA ALA A 95 24.45 -12.88 -20.39
C ALA A 95 25.98 -13.12 -20.46
N GLY A 96 26.74 -12.69 -19.44
CA GLY A 96 28.20 -12.70 -19.44
C GLY A 96 28.78 -11.43 -20.07
N GLY A 97 29.94 -11.00 -19.57
CA GLY A 97 30.57 -9.75 -20.01
C GLY A 97 31.48 -9.14 -18.94
N ARG A 98 32.04 -7.97 -19.25
CA ARG A 98 32.86 -7.21 -18.30
C ARG A 98 31.97 -6.62 -17.20
N ALA A 99 32.34 -6.83 -15.95
CA ALA A 99 31.68 -6.19 -14.82
C ALA A 99 32.13 -4.72 -14.71
N THR A 100 31.18 -3.81 -14.57
CA THR A 100 31.42 -2.38 -14.36
C THR A 100 31.49 -2.10 -12.86
N THR A 101 32.52 -1.38 -12.41
CA THR A 101 32.60 -0.99 -10.99
C THR A 101 31.71 0.23 -10.78
N LEU A 102 30.78 0.10 -9.84
CA LEU A 102 29.81 1.14 -9.49
C LEU A 102 30.26 1.97 -8.29
N PHE A 103 30.96 1.34 -7.35
CA PHE A 103 31.39 1.97 -6.11
C PHE A 103 32.57 1.23 -5.46
N GLU A 104 33.43 1.96 -4.76
CA GLU A 104 34.47 1.46 -3.86
C GLU A 104 34.51 2.35 -2.60
N GLY A 105 34.61 1.73 -1.42
CA GLY A 105 34.66 2.45 -0.14
C GLY A 105 34.95 1.51 1.03
N GLU A 106 34.79 2.00 2.26
CA GLU A 106 35.08 1.25 3.50
C GLU A 106 33.90 1.34 4.48
N SER A 107 33.64 0.28 5.24
CA SER A 107 32.60 0.28 6.28
C SER A 107 32.96 1.20 7.46
N ASP A 108 31.94 1.79 8.08
CA ASP A 108 32.08 2.63 9.26
C ASP A 108 32.28 1.80 10.55
N GLU A 109 32.34 2.47 11.71
CA GLU A 109 32.50 1.82 13.02
C GLU A 109 31.37 0.82 13.37
N SER A 110 30.20 0.96 12.73
CA SER A 110 29.07 0.03 12.88
C SER A 110 29.11 -1.13 11.87
N GLY A 111 30.19 -1.26 11.11
CA GLY A 111 30.31 -2.25 10.04
C GLY A 111 29.34 -1.99 8.90
N SER A 112 28.75 -0.80 8.81
CA SER A 112 27.77 -0.45 7.78
C SER A 112 28.37 0.49 6.74
N LEU A 113 27.88 0.41 5.51
CA LEU A 113 28.21 1.34 4.44
C LEU A 113 26.97 1.61 3.58
N PRO A 114 26.43 2.84 3.59
CA PRO A 114 25.45 3.25 2.59
C PRO A 114 26.17 3.47 1.25
N VAL A 115 25.96 2.56 0.32
CA VAL A 115 26.53 2.60 -1.03
C VAL A 115 25.55 3.29 -1.96
N ARG A 116 25.95 4.43 -2.52
CA ARG A 116 25.21 5.13 -3.58
C ARG A 116 25.99 5.01 -4.89
N PHE A 117 25.31 4.69 -5.97
CA PHE A 117 25.92 4.52 -7.28
C PHE A 117 24.98 4.96 -8.39
N HIS A 118 25.55 5.28 -9.55
CA HIS A 118 24.79 5.62 -10.75
C HIS A 118 24.74 4.41 -11.70
N ILE A 119 23.54 4.04 -12.16
CA ILE A 119 23.36 2.97 -13.16
C ILE A 119 23.53 3.56 -14.56
N PRO A 120 24.47 3.07 -15.39
CA PRO A 120 24.63 3.56 -16.76
C PRO A 120 23.38 3.40 -17.62
N ALA A 121 23.15 4.35 -18.54
CA ALA A 121 22.02 4.31 -19.48
C ALA A 121 22.01 3.06 -20.39
N ASP A 122 23.18 2.50 -20.68
CA ASP A 122 23.39 1.32 -21.53
C ASP A 122 23.50 0.01 -20.73
N ALA A 123 23.14 0.03 -19.44
CA ALA A 123 23.17 -1.15 -18.60
C ALA A 123 22.24 -2.26 -19.14
N PRO A 124 22.65 -3.53 -19.07
CA PRO A 124 21.84 -4.65 -19.54
C PRO A 124 20.60 -4.83 -18.67
N ALA A 125 19.48 -5.22 -19.30
CA ALA A 125 18.20 -5.39 -18.60
C ALA A 125 18.25 -6.45 -17.49
N GLU A 126 19.04 -7.51 -17.67
CA GLU A 126 19.32 -8.51 -16.64
C GLU A 126 20.78 -8.44 -16.23
N ALA A 127 21.02 -8.21 -14.94
CA ALA A 127 22.35 -8.09 -14.37
C ALA A 127 22.44 -8.73 -12.98
N THR A 128 23.65 -8.81 -12.46
CA THR A 128 23.96 -9.25 -11.12
C THR A 128 24.76 -8.16 -10.43
N LEU A 129 24.25 -7.66 -9.32
CA LEU A 129 25.00 -6.81 -8.41
C LEU A 129 25.94 -7.70 -7.60
N VAL A 130 27.23 -7.50 -7.79
CA VAL A 130 28.29 -8.24 -7.12
C VAL A 130 28.89 -7.33 -6.06
N VAL A 131 28.71 -7.70 -4.80
CA VAL A 131 29.31 -7.00 -3.65
C VAL A 131 30.44 -7.86 -3.12
N GLU A 132 31.66 -7.35 -3.19
CA GLU A 132 32.85 -7.98 -2.62
C GLU A 132 33.32 -7.18 -1.42
N THR A 133 33.58 -7.87 -0.32
CA THR A 133 34.05 -7.27 0.91
C THR A 133 35.34 -7.93 1.38
N ARG A 134 36.25 -7.16 1.95
CA ARG A 134 37.53 -7.66 2.46
C ARG A 134 37.94 -6.90 3.72
N SER A 135 38.32 -7.63 4.75
CA SER A 135 38.89 -7.09 5.99
C SER A 135 40.05 -7.97 6.47
N ASP A 136 40.59 -7.66 7.64
CA ASP A 136 41.59 -8.50 8.31
C ASP A 136 41.01 -9.84 8.81
N VAL A 137 39.68 -9.94 8.92
CA VAL A 137 38.96 -11.11 9.43
C VAL A 137 38.54 -12.06 8.32
N GLY A 138 38.56 -11.60 7.06
CA GLY A 138 38.26 -12.46 5.92
C GLY A 138 37.81 -11.69 4.68
N HIS A 139 37.20 -12.41 3.75
CA HIS A 139 36.57 -11.86 2.56
C HIS A 139 35.25 -12.57 2.28
N ASP A 140 34.33 -11.85 1.64
CA ASP A 140 33.04 -12.41 1.26
C ASP A 140 32.57 -11.82 -0.08
N ARG A 141 31.68 -12.55 -0.76
CA ARG A 141 31.13 -12.20 -2.07
C ARG A 141 29.65 -12.52 -2.11
N VAL A 142 28.84 -11.49 -2.22
CA VAL A 142 27.39 -11.60 -2.41
C VAL A 142 27.04 -11.26 -3.85
N GLU A 143 26.27 -12.15 -4.49
CA GLU A 143 25.71 -11.93 -5.82
C GLU A 143 24.19 -11.80 -5.72
N GLN A 144 23.66 -10.64 -6.06
CA GLN A 144 22.24 -10.36 -6.07
C GLN A 144 21.77 -10.12 -7.51
N PRO A 145 20.90 -10.98 -8.07
CA PRO A 145 20.26 -10.70 -9.36
C PRO A 145 19.45 -9.40 -9.29
N VAL A 146 19.60 -8.56 -10.32
CA VAL A 146 18.85 -7.30 -10.47
C VAL A 146 18.30 -7.16 -11.87
N THR A 147 17.11 -6.58 -11.97
CA THR A 147 16.49 -6.19 -13.24
C THR A 147 16.63 -4.69 -13.42
N ILE A 148 17.15 -4.27 -14.58
CA ILE A 148 17.32 -2.87 -14.95
C ILE A 148 16.31 -2.56 -16.05
N GLU A 149 15.19 -1.98 -15.66
CA GLU A 149 14.11 -1.66 -16.58
C GLU A 149 13.56 -0.28 -16.28
N ARG A 150 13.23 0.47 -17.33
CA ARG A 150 12.53 1.73 -17.19
C ARG A 150 11.04 1.48 -17.30
N ASP A 151 10.43 1.19 -16.16
CA ASP A 151 8.97 1.14 -16.02
C ASP A 151 8.42 2.54 -15.77
N TYR A 152 7.19 2.78 -16.23
CA TYR A 152 6.52 4.06 -16.09
C TYR A 152 5.26 3.93 -15.23
N ARG A 153 4.94 5.01 -14.53
CA ARG A 153 3.63 5.28 -13.96
C ARG A 153 2.93 6.31 -14.84
N LEU A 154 1.75 5.95 -15.34
CA LEU A 154 0.92 6.82 -16.17
C LEU A 154 -0.25 7.37 -15.35
N LEU A 155 -0.21 8.67 -15.07
CA LEU A 155 -1.29 9.38 -14.39
C LEU A 155 -2.21 9.99 -15.46
N LEU A 156 -3.37 9.38 -15.64
CA LEU A 156 -4.38 9.80 -16.62
C LEU A 156 -5.40 10.73 -15.98
N THR A 157 -5.59 11.89 -16.60
CA THR A 157 -6.53 12.94 -16.15
C THR A 157 -7.36 13.46 -17.31
N THR A 158 -8.57 13.91 -16.99
CA THR A 158 -9.48 14.62 -17.88
C THR A 158 -9.90 15.93 -17.21
N ASP A 159 -10.35 16.92 -17.99
CA ASP A 159 -10.81 18.20 -17.44
C ASP A 159 -12.12 18.07 -16.66
N LYS A 160 -12.97 17.08 -17.01
CA LYS A 160 -14.28 16.84 -16.36
C LYS A 160 -14.52 15.34 -16.16
N PRO A 161 -15.33 14.97 -15.15
CA PRO A 161 -15.83 13.59 -15.01
C PRO A 161 -17.05 13.29 -15.90
N LEU A 162 -17.78 14.34 -16.34
CA LEU A 162 -19.01 14.24 -17.13
C LEU A 162 -18.96 15.18 -18.35
N TYR A 163 -19.39 14.66 -19.50
CA TYR A 163 -19.46 15.40 -20.76
C TYR A 163 -20.83 15.29 -21.41
N GLN A 164 -21.18 16.32 -22.17
CA GLN A 164 -22.34 16.31 -23.06
C GLN A 164 -21.93 15.90 -24.48
N PRO A 165 -22.85 15.35 -25.28
CA PRO A 165 -22.66 15.25 -26.73
C PRO A 165 -22.19 16.58 -27.35
N GLY A 166 -21.32 16.52 -28.35
CA GLY A 166 -20.70 17.69 -28.98
C GLY A 166 -19.52 18.32 -28.21
N GLN A 167 -19.28 17.95 -26.95
CA GLN A 167 -18.14 18.49 -26.19
C GLN A 167 -16.81 17.80 -26.55
N THR A 168 -15.71 18.51 -26.34
CA THR A 168 -14.36 17.94 -26.44
C THR A 168 -13.90 17.46 -25.07
N ILE A 169 -13.45 16.21 -25.03
CA ILE A 169 -12.78 15.61 -23.89
C ILE A 169 -11.31 15.98 -23.98
N HIS A 170 -10.83 16.80 -23.04
CA HIS A 170 -9.43 17.14 -22.94
C HIS A 170 -8.72 16.11 -22.08
N ILE A 171 -7.82 15.34 -22.68
CA ILE A 171 -7.14 14.21 -22.06
C ILE A 171 -5.68 14.56 -21.82
N ARG A 172 -5.18 14.32 -20.61
CA ARG A 172 -3.78 14.52 -20.26
C ARG A 172 -3.22 13.29 -19.54
N ALA A 173 -2.09 12.79 -20.04
CA ALA A 173 -1.27 11.79 -19.37
C ALA A 173 0.02 12.43 -18.84
N LEU A 174 0.35 12.17 -17.58
CA LEU A 174 1.67 12.42 -17.01
C LEU A 174 2.38 11.08 -16.84
N ALA A 175 3.51 10.91 -17.51
CA ALA A 175 4.31 9.70 -17.49
C ALA A 175 5.63 9.96 -16.75
N LEU A 176 5.80 9.26 -15.63
CA LEU A 176 6.99 9.34 -14.77
C LEU A 176 7.57 7.94 -14.61
N SER A 177 8.89 7.82 -14.54
CA SER A 177 9.54 6.56 -14.18
C SER A 177 9.12 6.13 -12.78
N THR A 178 8.84 4.83 -12.60
CA THR A 178 8.24 4.28 -11.37
C THR A 178 9.11 4.51 -10.13
N PHE A 179 10.44 4.48 -10.28
CA PHE A 179 11.37 4.46 -9.14
C PHE A 179 11.90 5.84 -8.74
N ASP A 180 12.25 6.67 -9.72
CA ASP A 180 12.91 7.97 -9.50
C ASP A 180 12.03 9.17 -9.88
N LEU A 181 10.80 8.90 -10.33
CA LEU A 181 9.84 9.91 -10.80
C LEU A 181 10.40 10.79 -11.93
N THR A 182 11.42 10.33 -12.66
CA THR A 182 11.96 11.08 -13.80
C THR A 182 10.95 11.13 -14.93
N PRO A 183 10.75 12.28 -15.60
CA PRO A 183 9.77 12.36 -16.68
C PRO A 183 10.12 11.47 -17.87
N ALA A 184 9.11 10.84 -18.46
CA ALA A 184 9.24 10.01 -19.67
C ALA A 184 9.42 10.87 -20.94
N ARG A 185 10.44 11.74 -20.95
CA ARG A 185 10.70 12.70 -22.03
C ARG A 185 10.84 11.99 -23.37
N GLY A 186 10.11 12.47 -24.38
CA GLY A 186 10.20 11.94 -25.74
C GLY A 186 9.55 10.57 -25.93
N ALA A 187 8.98 9.97 -24.88
CA ALA A 187 8.27 8.70 -24.99
C ALA A 187 6.98 8.86 -25.80
N THR A 188 6.65 7.87 -26.63
CA THR A 188 5.38 7.84 -27.35
C THR A 188 4.28 7.33 -26.43
N VAL A 189 3.29 8.18 -26.17
CA VAL A 189 2.10 7.86 -25.36
C VAL A 189 0.94 7.59 -26.31
N ASN A 190 0.32 6.42 -26.19
CA ASN A 190 -0.83 6.04 -27.01
C ASN A 190 -2.12 6.27 -26.24
N PHE A 191 -3.00 7.12 -26.76
CA PHE A 191 -4.34 7.37 -26.26
C PHE A 191 -5.35 6.48 -27.00
N LEU A 192 -6.33 5.96 -26.25
CA LEU A 192 -7.45 5.18 -26.78
C LEU A 192 -8.72 5.59 -26.03
N VAL A 193 -9.82 5.80 -26.75
CA VAL A 193 -11.15 5.97 -26.15
C VAL A 193 -12.06 4.87 -26.67
N GLU A 194 -12.72 4.17 -25.76
CA GLU A 194 -13.73 3.16 -26.02
C GLU A 194 -15.10 3.68 -25.56
N ASP A 195 -16.12 3.51 -26.41
CA ASP A 195 -17.50 3.86 -26.07
C ASP A 195 -18.11 2.85 -25.08
N PRO A 196 -19.34 3.07 -24.58
CA PRO A 196 -19.99 2.18 -23.60
C PRO A 196 -20.24 0.76 -24.09
N LYS A 197 -20.12 0.52 -25.41
CA LYS A 197 -20.26 -0.80 -26.03
C LYS A 197 -18.90 -1.46 -26.29
N GLY A 198 -17.80 -0.83 -25.88
CA GLY A 198 -16.43 -1.30 -26.09
C GLY A 198 -15.89 -1.01 -27.50
N ASN A 199 -16.55 -0.17 -28.29
CA ASN A 199 -16.05 0.21 -29.61
C ASN A 199 -14.92 1.25 -29.45
N LYS A 200 -13.80 1.03 -30.14
CA LYS A 200 -12.67 1.96 -30.17
C LYS A 200 -13.00 3.15 -31.07
N VAL A 201 -13.44 4.27 -30.46
CA VAL A 201 -13.92 5.46 -31.17
C VAL A 201 -12.84 6.51 -31.41
N TYR A 202 -11.71 6.42 -30.70
CA TYR A 202 -10.59 7.35 -30.88
C TYR A 202 -9.26 6.68 -30.57
N ARG A 203 -8.22 7.05 -31.32
CA ARG A 203 -6.84 6.65 -31.07
C ARG A 203 -5.89 7.74 -31.55
N GLU A 204 -4.94 8.12 -30.70
CA GLU A 204 -3.88 9.06 -31.05
C GLU A 204 -2.57 8.64 -30.37
N SER A 205 -1.43 8.93 -30.99
CA SER A 205 -0.11 8.73 -30.38
C SER A 205 0.59 10.08 -30.30
N THR A 206 0.90 10.52 -29.08
CA THR A 206 1.54 11.83 -28.82
C THR A 206 2.86 11.62 -28.11
N THR A 207 3.87 12.40 -28.49
CA THR A 207 5.17 12.39 -27.81
C THR A 207 5.08 13.17 -26.50
N ALA A 208 5.54 12.57 -25.40
CA ALA A 208 5.62 13.22 -24.11
C ALA A 208 6.66 14.36 -24.12
N SER A 209 6.29 15.49 -23.51
CA SER A 209 7.15 16.67 -23.36
C SER A 209 8.35 16.42 -22.44
N ASP A 210 9.21 17.44 -22.29
CA ASP A 210 10.34 17.41 -21.35
C ASP A 210 9.95 17.16 -19.89
N PHE A 211 8.68 17.40 -19.55
CA PHE A 211 8.07 17.18 -18.25
C PHE A 211 7.21 15.91 -18.20
N GLY A 212 7.30 15.03 -19.21
CA GLY A 212 6.59 13.74 -19.24
C GLY A 212 5.09 13.88 -19.52
N VAL A 213 4.64 15.04 -19.97
CA VAL A 213 3.22 15.31 -20.26
C VAL A 213 2.93 15.05 -21.73
N ALA A 214 1.90 14.25 -21.99
CA ALA A 214 1.26 14.11 -23.31
C ALA A 214 -0.23 14.46 -23.19
N ALA A 215 -0.80 15.03 -24.24
CA ALA A 215 -2.21 15.41 -24.28
C ALA A 215 -2.85 14.99 -25.61
N ALA A 216 -4.17 14.84 -25.57
CA ALA A 216 -5.01 14.50 -26.71
C ALA A 216 -6.39 15.13 -26.51
N ASP A 217 -7.00 15.56 -27.61
CA ASP A 217 -8.35 16.14 -27.62
C ASP A 217 -9.29 15.25 -28.43
N PHE A 218 -10.34 14.74 -27.77
CA PHE A 218 -11.35 13.90 -28.42
C PHE A 218 -12.71 14.61 -28.43
N THR A 219 -13.15 15.08 -29.60
CA THR A 219 -14.46 15.70 -29.78
C THR A 219 -15.56 14.66 -29.94
N LEU A 220 -16.53 14.66 -29.02
CA LEU A 220 -17.75 13.84 -29.11
C LEU A 220 -18.63 14.36 -30.25
N ALA A 221 -19.26 13.46 -31.00
CA ALA A 221 -20.28 13.85 -31.95
C ALA A 221 -21.55 14.35 -31.24
N ASP A 222 -22.41 15.07 -31.96
CA ASP A 222 -23.70 15.55 -31.43
C ASP A 222 -24.66 14.39 -31.11
N LEU A 223 -24.52 13.26 -31.81
CA LEU A 223 -25.28 12.04 -31.59
C LEU A 223 -24.32 10.87 -31.33
N VAL A 224 -24.17 10.51 -30.05
CA VAL A 224 -23.26 9.47 -29.57
C VAL A 224 -23.96 8.48 -28.66
N ASN A 225 -23.38 7.29 -28.49
CA ASN A 225 -23.84 6.36 -27.44
C ASN A 225 -23.63 7.06 -26.08
N GLN A 226 -24.68 7.12 -25.26
CA GLN A 226 -24.60 7.66 -23.90
C GLN A 226 -24.11 6.58 -22.93
N GLY A 227 -23.49 7.00 -21.83
CA GLY A 227 -22.96 6.13 -20.78
C GLY A 227 -21.46 6.29 -20.58
N ASP A 228 -20.83 5.24 -20.07
CA ASP A 228 -19.43 5.24 -19.64
C ASP A 228 -18.45 5.07 -20.80
N TYR A 229 -17.63 6.09 -21.04
CA TYR A 229 -16.52 6.04 -21.98
C TYR A 229 -15.25 5.70 -21.23
N LYS A 230 -14.54 4.67 -21.72
CA LYS A 230 -13.27 4.25 -21.13
C LYS A 230 -12.12 4.85 -21.91
N ILE A 231 -11.33 5.66 -21.23
CA ILE A 231 -10.11 6.29 -21.77
C ILE A 231 -8.93 5.46 -21.26
N SER A 232 -8.00 5.14 -22.15
CA SER A 232 -6.78 4.41 -21.82
C SER A 232 -5.57 5.10 -22.39
N VAL A 233 -4.47 5.06 -21.64
CA VAL A 233 -3.16 5.52 -22.11
C VAL A 233 -2.11 4.44 -21.90
N SER A 234 -1.17 4.31 -22.85
CA SER A 234 -0.07 3.35 -22.72
C SER A 234 1.26 3.84 -23.25
N ILE A 235 2.34 3.37 -22.60
CA ILE A 235 3.73 3.45 -23.05
C ILE A 235 4.30 2.03 -22.93
N GLY A 236 4.62 1.39 -24.06
CA GLY A 236 4.98 -0.03 -24.06
C GLY A 236 3.87 -0.88 -23.46
N ASP A 237 4.20 -1.68 -22.45
CA ASP A 237 3.27 -2.56 -21.73
C ASP A 237 2.57 -1.87 -20.55
N THR A 238 3.05 -0.70 -20.12
CA THR A 238 2.42 0.08 -19.06
C THR A 238 1.13 0.70 -19.58
N ARG A 239 0.01 0.46 -18.88
CA ARG A 239 -1.31 1.02 -19.21
C ARG A 239 -1.97 1.64 -17.98
N SER A 240 -2.72 2.72 -18.21
CA SER A 240 -3.60 3.35 -17.22
C SER A 240 -4.94 3.67 -17.86
N GLU A 241 -6.01 3.59 -17.07
CA GLU A 241 -7.38 3.76 -17.53
C GLU A 241 -8.17 4.71 -16.65
N LYS A 242 -9.13 5.41 -17.24
CA LYS A 242 -10.07 6.29 -16.56
C LYS A 242 -11.41 6.25 -17.31
N THR A 243 -12.49 6.21 -16.55
CA THR A 243 -13.85 6.29 -17.11
C THR A 243 -14.40 7.70 -16.96
N VAL A 244 -15.13 8.16 -17.96
CA VAL A 244 -15.91 9.41 -17.93
C VAL A 244 -17.33 9.12 -18.40
N GLU A 245 -18.32 9.81 -17.82
CA GLU A 245 -19.71 9.64 -18.19
C GLU A 245 -20.09 10.62 -19.31
N VAL A 246 -20.73 10.13 -20.37
CA VAL A 246 -21.28 10.96 -21.44
C VAL A 246 -22.80 10.89 -21.40
N ARG A 247 -23.44 12.00 -21.03
CA ARG A 247 -24.89 12.14 -21.07
C ARG A 247 -25.30 13.59 -21.36
N PRO A 248 -26.47 13.82 -21.95
CA PRO A 248 -27.03 15.16 -22.03
C PRO A 248 -27.15 15.73 -20.62
N TYR A 249 -26.52 16.88 -20.38
CA TYR A 249 -26.71 17.61 -19.14
C TYR A 249 -27.74 18.69 -19.41
N VAL A 250 -28.90 18.55 -18.78
CA VAL A 250 -29.92 19.59 -18.77
C VAL A 250 -29.58 20.52 -17.62
N LEU A 251 -29.48 21.82 -17.91
CA LEU A 251 -29.32 22.82 -16.85
C LEU A 251 -30.55 22.75 -15.95
N PRO A 252 -30.38 22.52 -14.63
CA PRO A 252 -31.49 22.55 -13.69
C PRO A 252 -32.27 23.87 -13.81
N LYS A 253 -33.57 23.84 -13.56
CA LYS A 253 -34.43 25.04 -13.62
C LYS A 253 -34.38 25.85 -12.33
N PHE A 254 -34.20 25.17 -11.21
CA PHE A 254 -34.06 25.73 -9.88
C PHE A 254 -33.17 24.82 -9.02
N GLY A 255 -32.68 25.35 -7.90
CA GLY A 255 -31.94 24.58 -6.90
C GLY A 255 -32.89 24.04 -5.85
N VAL A 256 -32.63 22.81 -5.37
CA VAL A 256 -33.29 22.22 -4.21
C VAL A 256 -32.23 21.88 -3.18
N GLU A 257 -32.37 22.46 -2.00
CA GLU A 257 -31.54 22.19 -0.83
C GLU A 257 -32.37 21.48 0.22
N VAL A 258 -31.78 20.50 0.89
CA VAL A 258 -32.39 19.78 2.01
C VAL A 258 -31.46 19.81 3.20
N SER A 259 -32.01 20.12 4.37
CA SER A 259 -31.28 20.15 5.63
C SER A 259 -32.11 19.51 6.74
N THR A 260 -31.44 19.04 7.77
CA THR A 260 -32.05 18.40 8.94
C THR A 260 -31.60 19.07 10.24
N ASP A 261 -32.37 18.89 11.32
CA ASP A 261 -32.10 19.49 12.63
C ASP A 261 -30.80 18.98 13.28
N ARG A 262 -30.32 17.81 12.85
CA ARG A 262 -29.08 17.17 13.34
C ARG A 262 -28.28 16.60 12.19
N SER A 263 -26.98 16.45 12.43
CA SER A 263 -26.03 15.82 11.51
C SER A 263 -25.99 14.29 11.61
N PHE A 264 -26.55 13.71 12.67
CA PHE A 264 -26.70 12.26 12.85
C PHE A 264 -27.90 11.95 13.75
N TYR A 265 -28.36 10.70 13.70
CA TYR A 265 -29.48 10.21 14.50
C TYR A 265 -29.20 8.83 15.10
N LEU A 266 -29.97 8.49 16.13
CA LEU A 266 -30.09 7.11 16.63
C LEU A 266 -31.38 6.46 16.10
N PRO A 267 -31.47 5.13 16.05
CA PRO A 267 -32.70 4.42 15.69
C PRO A 267 -33.90 4.89 16.51
N GLY A 268 -35.06 5.00 15.86
CA GLY A 268 -36.30 5.50 16.49
C GLY A 268 -36.36 7.00 16.76
N GLN A 269 -35.30 7.78 16.49
CA GLN A 269 -35.36 9.23 16.67
C GLN A 269 -36.18 9.91 15.56
N ARG A 270 -36.84 10.99 15.95
CA ARG A 270 -37.52 11.92 15.05
C ARG A 270 -36.49 12.72 14.25
N VAL A 271 -36.62 12.70 12.94
CA VAL A 271 -35.92 13.59 12.02
C VAL A 271 -36.84 14.77 11.73
N GLU A 272 -36.33 15.98 11.91
CA GLU A 272 -36.98 17.21 11.47
C GLU A 272 -36.08 17.90 10.46
N GLY A 273 -36.68 18.47 9.42
CA GLY A 273 -35.90 19.06 8.36
C GLY A 273 -36.69 20.01 7.47
N VAL A 274 -35.95 20.64 6.58
CA VAL A 274 -36.44 21.69 5.71
C VAL A 274 -35.95 21.44 4.30
N VAL A 275 -36.89 21.42 3.36
CA VAL A 275 -36.61 21.52 1.92
C VAL A 275 -36.73 22.99 1.53
N GLN A 276 -35.71 23.53 0.87
CA GLN A 276 -35.70 24.88 0.31
C GLN A 276 -35.53 24.79 -1.20
N ALA A 277 -36.43 25.42 -1.95
CA ALA A 277 -36.40 25.44 -3.41
C ALA A 277 -36.41 26.86 -3.95
N ASP A 278 -35.38 27.22 -4.70
CA ASP A 278 -35.18 28.56 -5.25
C ASP A 278 -34.75 28.51 -6.71
N TYR A 279 -35.39 29.31 -7.56
CA TYR A 279 -34.91 29.54 -8.91
C TYR A 279 -33.53 30.20 -8.88
N PHE A 280 -32.68 29.90 -9.86
CA PHE A 280 -31.33 30.49 -9.95
C PHE A 280 -31.29 32.02 -10.11
N PHE A 281 -32.43 32.65 -10.43
CA PHE A 281 -32.59 34.11 -10.43
C PHE A 281 -33.07 34.68 -9.07
N GLY A 282 -33.09 33.86 -8.02
CA GLY A 282 -33.30 34.25 -6.63
C GLY A 282 -34.75 34.36 -6.15
N LYS A 283 -35.74 33.90 -6.93
CA LYS A 283 -37.12 33.80 -6.45
C LYS A 283 -37.39 32.41 -5.87
N PRO A 284 -38.23 32.31 -4.84
CA PRO A 284 -38.65 31.02 -4.31
C PRO A 284 -39.54 30.26 -5.30
N VAL A 285 -39.44 28.94 -5.27
CA VAL A 285 -40.41 28.04 -5.92
C VAL A 285 -41.60 27.89 -4.97
N ALA A 286 -42.53 28.84 -5.02
CA ALA A 286 -43.74 28.80 -4.19
C ALA A 286 -44.79 27.83 -4.77
N GLU A 287 -45.56 27.19 -3.88
CA GLU A 287 -46.62 26.22 -4.23
C GLU A 287 -46.13 25.05 -5.12
N GLY A 288 -44.85 24.70 -5.03
CA GLY A 288 -44.27 23.54 -5.70
C GLY A 288 -44.59 22.25 -4.92
N GLU A 289 -44.87 21.16 -5.63
CA GLU A 289 -45.12 19.86 -5.01
C GLU A 289 -43.78 19.25 -4.56
N ALA A 290 -43.62 19.02 -3.26
CA ALA A 290 -42.45 18.36 -2.68
C ALA A 290 -42.77 16.90 -2.35
N HIS A 291 -41.95 15.98 -2.85
CA HIS A 291 -42.03 14.54 -2.61
C HIS A 291 -40.72 14.06 -2.00
N ILE A 292 -40.78 13.50 -0.79
CA ILE A 292 -39.63 13.02 -0.03
C ILE A 292 -39.74 11.50 0.13
N VAL A 293 -38.73 10.78 -0.34
CA VAL A 293 -38.63 9.32 -0.24
C VAL A 293 -37.42 8.97 0.62
N GLY A 294 -37.67 8.38 1.78
CA GLY A 294 -36.62 7.87 2.66
C GLY A 294 -36.46 6.36 2.51
N SER A 295 -35.21 5.91 2.37
CA SER A 295 -34.89 4.51 2.16
C SER A 295 -33.66 4.05 2.94
N VAL A 296 -33.68 2.78 3.31
CA VAL A 296 -32.54 2.07 3.90
C VAL A 296 -31.92 1.16 2.87
N TRP A 297 -30.59 1.12 2.84
CA TRP A 297 -29.80 0.24 1.99
C TRP A 297 -29.23 -0.88 2.84
N ASP A 298 -29.78 -2.08 2.68
CA ASP A 298 -29.23 -3.32 3.21
C ASP A 298 -28.81 -4.21 2.02
N VAL A 299 -29.60 -5.25 1.70
CA VAL A 299 -29.43 -6.10 0.51
C VAL A 299 -30.07 -5.49 -0.73
N GLU A 300 -31.23 -4.84 -0.54
CA GLU A 300 -31.96 -4.08 -1.56
C GLU A 300 -32.47 -2.77 -0.95
N ARG A 301 -32.66 -1.76 -1.80
CA ARG A 301 -33.21 -0.46 -1.38
C ARG A 301 -34.67 -0.65 -0.93
N THR A 302 -34.94 -0.43 0.35
CA THR A 302 -36.30 -0.48 0.90
C THR A 302 -36.78 0.92 1.25
N VAL A 303 -37.90 1.34 0.66
CA VAL A 303 -38.55 2.62 0.99
C VAL A 303 -39.33 2.46 2.28
N VAL A 304 -39.04 3.31 3.26
CA VAL A 304 -39.67 3.29 4.59
C VAL A 304 -40.35 4.61 4.93
N VAL A 305 -40.08 5.68 4.17
CA VAL A 305 -40.72 6.99 4.29
C VAL A 305 -41.15 7.46 2.91
N ASP A 306 -42.40 7.91 2.79
CA ASP A 306 -42.95 8.59 1.61
C ASP A 306 -43.81 9.75 2.11
N LEU A 307 -43.31 10.98 1.96
CA LEU A 307 -43.98 12.21 2.38
C LEU A 307 -44.24 13.09 1.18
N ARG A 308 -45.42 13.71 1.14
CA ARG A 308 -45.80 14.69 0.14
C ARG A 308 -46.28 15.96 0.79
N GLY A 309 -45.92 17.09 0.20
CA GLY A 309 -46.34 18.40 0.65
C GLY A 309 -46.18 19.45 -0.44
N GLN A 310 -46.33 20.71 -0.05
CA GLN A 310 -46.14 21.84 -0.93
C GLN A 310 -45.22 22.86 -0.27
N THR A 311 -44.38 23.51 -1.07
CA THR A 311 -43.57 24.64 -0.61
C THR A 311 -44.44 25.87 -0.36
N ASP A 312 -44.08 26.64 0.66
CA ASP A 312 -44.74 27.89 1.03
C ASP A 312 -44.36 29.07 0.11
N GLU A 313 -44.83 30.27 0.43
CA GLU A 313 -44.50 31.50 -0.32
C GLU A 313 -42.99 31.83 -0.37
N LYS A 314 -42.19 31.24 0.52
CA LYS A 314 -40.74 31.38 0.61
C LYS A 314 -39.98 30.21 -0.04
N GLY A 315 -40.70 29.28 -0.67
CA GLY A 315 -40.08 28.12 -1.32
C GLY A 315 -39.67 27.03 -0.32
N THR A 316 -40.20 27.09 0.89
CA THR A 316 -39.80 26.22 2.00
C THR A 316 -40.87 25.17 2.25
N TYR A 317 -40.46 23.92 2.51
CA TYR A 317 -41.33 22.85 3.02
C TYR A 317 -40.69 22.18 4.23
N GLU A 318 -41.30 22.37 5.40
CA GLU A 318 -40.90 21.70 6.64
C GLU A 318 -41.47 20.28 6.70
N PHE A 319 -40.63 19.32 7.06
CA PHE A 319 -41.01 17.91 7.16
C PHE A 319 -40.50 17.29 8.45
N GLY A 320 -41.12 16.18 8.83
CA GLY A 320 -40.55 15.30 9.84
C GLY A 320 -41.12 13.90 9.79
N PHE A 321 -40.28 12.93 10.16
CA PHE A 321 -40.62 11.50 10.23
C PHE A 321 -39.83 10.84 11.35
N ASP A 322 -40.26 9.66 11.77
CA ASP A 322 -39.53 8.85 12.76
C ASP A 322 -38.69 7.81 12.02
N LEU A 323 -37.41 7.67 12.41
CA LEU A 323 -36.56 6.62 11.86
C LEU A 323 -37.03 5.24 12.34
N PRO A 324 -36.82 4.18 11.53
CA PRO A 324 -37.03 2.82 12.00
C PRO A 324 -36.28 2.54 13.31
N GLU A 325 -36.86 1.72 14.18
CA GLU A 325 -36.19 1.27 15.41
C GLU A 325 -35.05 0.29 15.13
N TYR A 326 -35.07 -0.34 13.96
CA TYR A 326 -34.11 -1.37 13.55
C TYR A 326 -33.64 -1.13 12.12
N PHE A 327 -32.33 -1.23 11.92
CA PHE A 327 -31.70 -1.25 10.60
C PHE A 327 -31.03 -2.61 10.44
N ALA A 328 -31.61 -3.44 9.57
CA ALA A 328 -31.03 -4.72 9.19
C ALA A 328 -29.78 -4.49 8.33
N GLY A 329 -28.77 -5.35 8.49
CA GLY A 329 -27.55 -5.32 7.67
C GLY A 329 -26.28 -5.03 8.47
N SER A 330 -25.15 -5.31 7.83
CA SER A 330 -23.80 -5.18 8.42
C SER A 330 -23.42 -3.77 8.88
N GLY A 331 -24.18 -2.73 8.52
CA GLY A 331 -23.91 -1.33 8.87
C GLY A 331 -23.94 -1.07 10.38
N LEU A 332 -25.09 -1.26 11.05
CA LEU A 332 -25.17 -1.04 12.51
C LEU A 332 -24.34 -2.06 13.30
N GLU A 333 -24.18 -3.29 12.79
CA GLU A 333 -23.27 -4.28 13.39
C GLU A 333 -21.79 -3.82 13.33
N SER A 334 -21.45 -3.02 12.32
CA SER A 334 -20.16 -2.30 12.19
C SER A 334 -20.17 -0.93 12.88
N GLY A 335 -21.26 -0.56 13.56
CA GLY A 335 -21.40 0.66 14.36
C GLY A 335 -22.19 1.81 13.72
N GLN A 336 -22.40 1.80 12.40
CA GLN A 336 -23.05 2.89 11.66
C GLN A 336 -23.85 2.39 10.45
N ALA A 337 -25.09 2.86 10.30
CA ALA A 337 -25.92 2.70 9.11
C ALA A 337 -26.15 4.04 8.42
N GLN A 338 -26.64 3.98 7.18
CA GLN A 338 -26.98 5.14 6.37
C GLN A 338 -28.47 5.12 6.01
N PHE A 339 -29.13 6.25 6.14
CA PHE A 339 -30.50 6.46 5.70
C PHE A 339 -30.51 7.47 4.56
N ALA A 340 -30.92 7.04 3.36
CA ALA A 340 -30.93 7.89 2.17
C ALA A 340 -32.29 8.59 2.03
N LEU A 341 -32.28 9.91 2.01
CA LEU A 341 -33.40 10.77 1.64
C LEU A 341 -33.23 11.23 0.20
N GLU A 342 -34.23 10.98 -0.63
CA GLU A 342 -34.38 11.58 -1.95
C GLU A 342 -35.53 12.58 -1.91
N VAL A 343 -35.27 13.81 -2.33
CA VAL A 343 -36.24 14.90 -2.35
C VAL A 343 -36.44 15.34 -3.78
N THR A 344 -37.68 15.31 -4.26
CA THR A 344 -38.09 15.83 -5.57
C THR A 344 -39.01 17.01 -5.35
N VAL A 345 -38.78 18.12 -6.03
CA VAL A 345 -39.68 19.27 -6.05
C VAL A 345 -40.13 19.52 -7.49
N VAL A 346 -41.44 19.67 -7.69
CA VAL A 346 -42.05 19.98 -8.98
C VAL A 346 -42.64 21.39 -8.92
N ASP A 347 -42.22 22.27 -9.82
CA ASP A 347 -42.77 23.63 -9.90
C ASP A 347 -44.16 23.67 -10.58
N GLN A 348 -44.80 24.85 -10.59
CA GLN A 348 -46.12 25.04 -11.23
C GLN A 348 -46.11 24.87 -12.75
N THR A 349 -44.94 24.71 -13.36
CA THR A 349 -44.75 24.51 -14.80
C THR A 349 -44.32 23.08 -15.14
N ASP A 350 -44.53 22.14 -14.22
CA ASP A 350 -44.19 20.73 -14.32
C ASP A 350 -42.68 20.46 -14.51
N HIS A 351 -41.80 21.38 -14.11
CA HIS A 351 -40.37 21.08 -14.01
C HIS A 351 -40.06 20.41 -12.68
N ALA A 352 -39.41 19.24 -12.74
CA ALA A 352 -38.99 18.48 -11.57
C ALA A 352 -37.47 18.59 -11.37
N GLU A 353 -37.05 18.90 -10.14
CA GLU A 353 -35.66 18.84 -9.71
C GLU A 353 -35.54 17.92 -8.50
N GLN A 354 -34.46 17.15 -8.46
CA GLN A 354 -34.22 16.14 -7.43
C GLN A 354 -32.87 16.35 -6.75
N THR A 355 -32.84 16.18 -5.44
CA THR A 355 -31.63 16.16 -4.62
C THR A 355 -31.66 14.98 -3.63
N GLY A 356 -30.52 14.66 -3.05
CA GLY A 356 -30.38 13.57 -2.10
C GLY A 356 -29.54 13.95 -0.89
N LEU A 357 -29.88 13.40 0.27
CA LEU A 357 -29.16 13.54 1.53
C LEU A 357 -29.01 12.18 2.19
N VAL A 358 -27.81 11.85 2.65
CA VAL A 358 -27.56 10.62 3.41
C VAL A 358 -27.39 10.99 4.87
N LEU A 359 -28.28 10.49 5.72
CA LEU A 359 -28.25 10.68 7.16
C LEU A 359 -27.46 9.54 7.82
N PRO A 360 -26.40 9.83 8.58
CA PRO A 360 -25.75 8.86 9.43
C PRO A 360 -26.69 8.44 10.57
N VAL A 361 -26.89 7.13 10.71
CA VAL A 361 -27.64 6.53 11.82
C VAL A 361 -26.71 5.62 12.60
N ALA A 362 -26.39 5.98 13.84
CA ALA A 362 -25.44 5.24 14.66
C ALA A 362 -26.13 4.48 15.79
N ALA A 363 -25.55 3.34 16.18
CA ALA A 363 -26.02 2.58 17.34
C ALA A 363 -25.73 3.30 18.67
N GLN A 364 -24.67 4.12 18.69
CA GLN A 364 -24.22 4.90 19.85
C GLN A 364 -23.92 6.34 19.41
N PRO A 365 -24.09 7.33 20.31
CA PRO A 365 -23.89 8.74 19.97
C PRO A 365 -22.42 9.16 19.82
N LEU A 366 -21.49 8.29 20.21
CA LEU A 366 -20.05 8.47 20.03
C LEU A 366 -19.47 7.19 19.41
N VAL A 367 -18.52 7.37 18.51
CA VAL A 367 -17.71 6.31 17.90
C VAL A 367 -16.38 6.28 18.64
N ILE A 368 -15.98 5.10 19.10
CA ILE A 368 -14.72 4.89 19.82
C ILE A 368 -13.87 3.92 19.01
N GLU A 369 -12.70 4.38 18.60
CA GLU A 369 -11.66 3.58 17.97
C GLU A 369 -10.41 3.58 18.84
N ALA A 370 -9.65 2.48 18.80
CA ALA A 370 -8.38 2.40 19.52
C ALA A 370 -7.35 1.69 18.64
N VAL A 371 -6.15 2.26 18.54
CA VAL A 371 -5.06 1.74 17.71
C VAL A 371 -3.76 1.77 18.52
N ALA A 372 -3.05 0.64 18.55
CA ALA A 372 -1.73 0.57 19.17
C ALA A 372 -0.69 1.28 18.29
N GLU A 373 0.27 1.98 18.91
CA GLU A 373 1.31 2.75 18.19
C GLU A 373 2.11 1.92 17.18
N SER A 374 2.34 0.64 17.50
CA SER A 374 3.10 -0.31 16.67
C SER A 374 2.20 -1.20 15.80
N GLY A 375 0.89 -0.95 15.78
CA GLY A 375 -0.13 -1.80 15.14
C GLY A 375 -0.45 -3.09 15.89
N VAL A 376 0.51 -3.65 16.63
CA VAL A 376 0.38 -4.80 17.54
C VAL A 376 0.97 -4.46 18.91
N LEU A 377 0.50 -5.14 19.96
CA LEU A 377 1.03 -4.95 21.31
C LEU A 377 2.34 -5.73 21.49
N LYS A 378 3.35 -5.07 22.05
CA LYS A 378 4.68 -5.64 22.36
C LYS A 378 4.77 -6.01 23.86
N PRO A 379 4.81 -7.30 24.22
CA PRO A 379 4.86 -7.72 25.62
C PRO A 379 6.07 -7.18 26.39
N GLY A 380 5.89 -6.91 27.69
CA GLY A 380 6.99 -6.58 28.60
C GLY A 380 7.58 -5.17 28.45
N VAL A 381 7.09 -4.37 27.50
CA VAL A 381 7.41 -2.95 27.32
C VAL A 381 6.14 -2.10 27.37
N GLU A 382 6.28 -0.84 27.73
CA GLU A 382 5.15 0.10 27.71
C GLU A 382 4.70 0.31 26.25
N ASN A 383 3.41 0.15 26.00
CA ASN A 383 2.79 0.42 24.70
C ASN A 383 1.82 1.58 24.84
N ILE A 384 1.81 2.46 23.84
CA ILE A 384 0.82 3.52 23.72
C ILE A 384 -0.33 3.06 22.83
N ILE A 385 -1.55 3.17 23.35
CA ILE A 385 -2.79 3.03 22.58
C ILE A 385 -3.39 4.43 22.38
N TYR A 386 -3.56 4.79 21.11
CA TYR A 386 -4.30 5.97 20.70
C TYR A 386 -5.79 5.66 20.68
N ILE A 387 -6.56 6.34 21.52
CA ILE A 387 -8.02 6.24 21.58
C ILE A 387 -8.60 7.47 20.89
N LEU A 388 -9.37 7.25 19.83
CA LEU A 388 -10.04 8.28 19.07
C LEU A 388 -11.54 8.23 19.35
N THR A 389 -12.10 9.37 19.74
CA THR A 389 -13.53 9.58 19.90
C THR A 389 -14.04 10.60 18.90
N SER A 390 -15.07 10.21 18.15
CA SER A 390 -15.74 11.08 17.18
C SER A 390 -17.25 10.94 17.28
N TYR A 391 -17.97 11.95 16.79
CA TYR A 391 -19.40 11.83 16.52
C TYR A 391 -19.61 11.01 15.24
N PRO A 392 -20.80 10.41 15.04
CA PRO A 392 -21.09 9.63 13.83
C PRO A 392 -20.97 10.39 12.50
N ASP A 393 -20.99 11.72 12.54
CA ASP A 393 -20.76 12.58 11.38
C ASP A 393 -19.27 12.83 11.06
N GLY A 394 -18.36 12.20 11.80
CA GLY A 394 -16.91 12.29 11.63
C GLY A 394 -16.24 13.46 12.36
N ARG A 395 -17.01 14.34 13.03
CA ARG A 395 -16.41 15.41 13.83
C ARG A 395 -15.71 14.83 15.07
N PRO A 396 -14.54 15.33 15.44
CA PRO A 396 -13.90 14.97 16.71
C PRO A 396 -14.82 15.25 17.91
N ALA A 397 -14.85 14.34 18.87
CA ALA A 397 -15.63 14.48 20.08
C ALA A 397 -14.69 14.62 21.29
N PRO A 398 -14.58 15.80 21.92
CA PRO A 398 -13.88 15.96 23.19
C PRO A 398 -14.61 15.19 24.29
N THR A 399 -13.93 14.25 24.94
CA THR A 399 -14.58 13.33 25.90
C THR A 399 -13.73 13.10 27.13
N SER A 400 -14.37 12.83 28.26
CA SER A 400 -13.75 12.12 29.37
C SER A 400 -13.85 10.61 29.12
N LEU A 401 -12.76 9.90 29.32
CA LEU A 401 -12.63 8.48 29.00
C LEU A 401 -12.33 7.68 30.26
N GLN A 402 -13.00 6.54 30.41
CA GLN A 402 -12.64 5.50 31.36
C GLN A 402 -12.17 4.27 30.61
N VAL A 403 -10.92 3.87 30.81
CA VAL A 403 -10.32 2.71 30.16
C VAL A 403 -10.05 1.64 31.21
N ARG A 404 -10.57 0.42 31.00
CA ARG A 404 -10.25 -0.77 31.80
C ARG A 404 -9.60 -1.81 30.93
N VAL A 405 -8.52 -2.40 31.41
CA VAL A 405 -7.85 -3.53 30.76
C VAL A 405 -8.19 -4.80 31.53
N ASP A 406 -8.70 -5.82 30.84
CA ASP A 406 -9.01 -7.15 31.38
C ASP A 406 -9.87 -7.14 32.66
N GLY A 407 -10.77 -6.15 32.76
CA GLY A 407 -11.64 -5.99 33.93
C GLY A 407 -10.94 -5.43 35.19
N GLY A 408 -9.72 -4.91 35.05
CA GLY A 408 -9.00 -4.21 36.11
C GLY A 408 -9.57 -2.84 36.48
N GLU A 409 -8.82 -2.10 37.29
CA GLU A 409 -9.21 -0.76 37.75
C GLU A 409 -9.29 0.24 36.57
N PRO A 410 -10.29 1.14 36.55
CA PRO A 410 -10.42 2.15 35.51
C PRO A 410 -9.31 3.19 35.59
N THR A 411 -8.75 3.52 34.43
CA THR A 411 -7.90 4.69 34.24
C THR A 411 -8.71 5.80 33.57
N GLU A 412 -8.72 6.98 34.20
CA GLU A 412 -9.39 8.18 33.68
C GLU A 412 -8.45 8.92 32.72
N LEU A 413 -8.93 9.25 31.53
CA LEU A 413 -8.23 10.04 30.52
C LEU A 413 -9.14 11.15 30.00
N SER A 414 -8.57 12.11 29.29
CA SER A 414 -9.32 13.14 28.57
C SER A 414 -8.90 13.13 27.11
N GLY A 415 -9.87 12.87 26.23
CA GLY A 415 -9.77 13.15 24.80
C GLY A 415 -9.91 14.66 24.62
N GLY A 416 -8.82 15.32 24.24
CA GLY A 416 -8.78 16.78 24.08
C GLY A 416 -9.69 17.28 22.95
N GLU A 417 -9.45 18.50 22.45
CA GLU A 417 -10.27 19.11 21.37
C GLU A 417 -10.37 18.24 20.11
N PHE A 418 -9.35 17.43 19.84
CA PHE A 418 -9.31 16.51 18.70
C PHE A 418 -9.89 15.12 18.98
N GLY A 419 -10.51 14.90 20.14
CA GLY A 419 -11.05 13.61 20.54
C GLY A 419 -9.99 12.50 20.65
N LEU A 420 -8.72 12.86 20.79
CA LEU A 420 -7.60 11.92 20.90
C LEU A 420 -7.13 11.85 22.35
N ALA A 421 -6.95 10.63 22.85
CA ALA A 421 -6.29 10.35 24.12
C ALA A 421 -5.24 9.25 23.96
N GLU A 422 -4.21 9.33 24.78
CA GLU A 422 -3.14 8.33 24.85
C GLU A 422 -3.31 7.51 26.12
N PHE A 423 -3.38 6.19 25.97
CA PHE A 423 -3.41 5.24 27.07
C PHE A 423 -2.13 4.40 27.04
N ALA A 424 -1.30 4.54 28.07
CA ALA A 424 -0.09 3.76 28.22
C ALA A 424 -0.32 2.56 29.17
N PHE A 425 0.08 1.36 28.74
CA PHE A 425 0.11 0.18 29.62
C PHE A 425 1.15 -0.85 29.13
N VAL A 426 1.54 -1.76 30.03
CA VAL A 426 2.50 -2.83 29.73
C VAL A 426 1.73 -4.16 29.54
N PRO A 427 1.62 -4.70 28.32
CA PRO A 427 0.92 -5.95 28.05
C PRO A 427 1.75 -7.18 28.47
N GLN A 428 1.04 -8.28 28.73
CA GLN A 428 1.61 -9.57 29.13
C GLN A 428 1.79 -10.49 27.92
N THR A 429 2.84 -11.31 27.93
CA THR A 429 3.16 -12.21 26.81
C THR A 429 2.07 -13.27 26.61
N GLY A 430 1.68 -13.49 25.35
CA GLY A 430 0.77 -14.58 24.96
C GLY A 430 -0.67 -14.44 25.46
N HIS A 431 -1.09 -13.23 25.86
CA HIS A 431 -2.45 -12.92 26.28
C HIS A 431 -3.06 -11.89 25.33
N ALA A 432 -4.31 -12.12 24.94
CA ALA A 432 -5.12 -11.08 24.32
C ALA A 432 -5.65 -10.16 25.44
N HIS A 433 -5.49 -8.86 25.26
CA HIS A 433 -5.96 -7.85 26.21
C HIS A 433 -7.26 -7.24 25.72
N VAL A 434 -8.28 -7.23 26.58
CA VAL A 434 -9.57 -6.61 26.29
C VAL A 434 -9.61 -5.24 26.94
N LEU A 435 -9.65 -4.20 26.10
CA LEU A 435 -9.88 -2.83 26.53
C LEU A 435 -11.38 -2.54 26.52
N ASP A 436 -11.91 -2.20 27.69
CA ASP A 436 -13.27 -1.71 27.88
C ASP A 436 -13.22 -0.19 28.07
N ILE A 437 -13.65 0.54 27.04
CA ILE A 437 -13.54 2.01 26.95
C ILE A 437 -14.94 2.59 27.06
N VAL A 438 -15.13 3.51 28.01
CA VAL A 438 -16.35 4.31 28.16
C VAL A 438 -15.98 5.77 27.89
N ALA A 439 -16.64 6.38 26.90
CA ALA A 439 -16.47 7.79 26.56
C ALA A 439 -17.72 8.57 26.95
N ARG A 440 -17.52 9.80 27.44
CA ARG A 440 -18.60 10.74 27.75
C ARG A 440 -18.22 12.15 27.33
N ASP A 441 -19.12 12.83 26.62
CA ASP A 441 -18.92 14.24 26.25
C ASP A 441 -19.51 15.19 27.32
N GLU A 442 -19.28 16.50 27.15
CA GLU A 442 -19.78 17.53 28.06
C GLU A 442 -21.32 17.67 28.03
N SER A 443 -21.96 17.30 26.91
CA SER A 443 -23.41 17.36 26.75
C SER A 443 -24.13 16.18 27.44
N GLY A 444 -23.38 15.16 27.84
CA GLY A 444 -23.85 13.97 28.54
C GLY A 444 -24.07 12.75 27.64
N LEU A 445 -23.74 12.82 26.36
CA LEU A 445 -23.70 11.67 25.46
C LEU A 445 -22.60 10.72 25.91
N SER A 446 -22.89 9.41 25.83
CA SER A 446 -21.93 8.39 26.23
C SER A 446 -21.97 7.20 25.30
N ALA A 447 -20.80 6.57 25.10
CA ALA A 447 -20.66 5.31 24.39
C ALA A 447 -19.72 4.38 25.16
N ARG A 448 -19.87 3.08 24.90
CA ARG A 448 -18.99 2.03 25.42
C ARG A 448 -18.56 1.12 24.29
N ARG A 449 -17.27 0.82 24.23
CA ARG A 449 -16.69 -0.11 23.26
C ARG A 449 -15.69 -1.03 23.95
N GLN A 450 -15.84 -2.33 23.66
CA GLN A 450 -14.81 -3.33 23.98
C GLN A 450 -14.00 -3.63 22.72
N ILE A 451 -12.67 -3.57 22.84
CA ILE A 451 -11.72 -3.83 21.76
C ILE A 451 -10.69 -4.83 22.28
N THR A 452 -10.44 -5.88 21.51
CA THR A 452 -9.44 -6.90 21.84
C THR A 452 -8.17 -6.62 21.04
N PHE A 453 -7.04 -6.56 21.74
CA PHE A 453 -5.72 -6.47 21.14
C PHE A 453 -4.95 -7.76 21.41
N GLU A 454 -4.33 -8.30 20.37
CA GLU A 454 -3.41 -9.43 20.51
C GLU A 454 -2.00 -8.90 20.79
N ALA A 455 -1.37 -9.44 21.83
CA ALA A 455 0.05 -9.23 22.07
C ALA A 455 0.85 -10.25 21.28
N GLU A 456 1.86 -9.79 20.55
CA GLU A 456 2.70 -10.65 19.75
C GLU A 456 3.33 -11.74 20.63
N TYR A 457 3.25 -13.00 20.20
CA TYR A 457 4.08 -14.03 20.79
C TYR A 457 5.52 -13.66 20.46
N GLY A 458 6.33 -13.40 21.48
CA GLY A 458 7.78 -13.35 21.30
C GLY A 458 8.24 -14.71 20.79
N GLU A 459 8.26 -14.89 19.46
CA GLU A 459 9.34 -15.67 18.90
C GLU A 459 10.59 -14.87 19.22
N ASP A 460 11.33 -15.33 20.23
CA ASP A 460 12.72 -14.96 20.39
C ASP A 460 13.37 -15.08 19.01
N SER A 461 13.61 -13.93 18.38
CA SER A 461 14.39 -13.83 17.17
C SER A 461 15.80 -14.33 17.52
N VAL A 462 16.10 -15.52 17.01
CA VAL A 462 17.35 -16.27 17.13
C VAL A 462 18.58 -15.42 16.83
#